data_AF-A0A0E3H9I6-F1
#
_entry.id   AF-A0A0E3H9I6-F1
#
_cell.length_a   1.000
_cell.length_b   1.000
_cell.length_c   1.000
_cell.angle_alpha   90.00
_cell.angle_beta   90.00
_cell.angle_gamma   90.00
#
_symmetry.space_group_name_H-M   'P 1'
#
loop_
_entity.id
_entity.type
_entity.pdbx_description
1 polymer ?
#
loop_
_entity_poly.entity_id
_entity_poly.type
_entity_poly.pdbx_seq_one_letter_code
_entity_poly.pdbx_strand_id
1 'polypeptide(L)'
;MRSLASDTTAADTIPMKLILYLGLLAAVLILLIQSWNTANPALEEARIKAQVEAASLAILSIQDGYARNTAESHSPEGTMCTLKFTLPDSVRYISFGVDPDPDCNGQLGDSEWIPENNTIIYQYKNGVKKRLFLEGKTAL
;
A
#
# COMPACT_ATOMS: atom_id res chain seq x y z
N MET A 1 -36.06 -39.87 -25.87
CA MET A 1 -35.49 -39.00 -24.83
C MET A 1 -35.65 -39.70 -23.49
N ARG A 2 -34.56 -40.21 -22.91
CA ARG A 2 -34.59 -40.82 -21.57
C ARG A 2 -34.64 -39.70 -20.54
N SER A 3 -35.71 -39.69 -19.74
CA SER A 3 -35.92 -38.71 -18.68
C SER A 3 -34.93 -38.97 -17.55
N LEU A 4 -34.21 -37.93 -17.11
CA LEU A 4 -33.36 -37.96 -15.91
C LEU A 4 -34.12 -38.37 -14.64
N ALA A 5 -35.45 -38.38 -14.67
CA ALA A 5 -36.31 -38.76 -13.55
C ALA A 5 -36.53 -40.28 -13.39
N SER A 6 -36.18 -41.12 -14.38
CA SER A 6 -36.38 -42.57 -14.28
C SER A 6 -35.16 -43.34 -13.77
N ASP A 7 -34.05 -42.65 -13.53
CA ASP A 7 -32.78 -43.24 -13.11
C ASP A 7 -32.55 -42.94 -11.62
N THR A 8 -33.05 -43.83 -10.76
CA THR A 8 -33.14 -43.62 -9.30
C THR A 8 -31.78 -43.50 -8.62
N THR A 9 -30.74 -44.13 -9.19
CA THR A 9 -29.35 -44.02 -8.74
C THR A 9 -28.72 -42.67 -9.08
N ALA A 10 -29.07 -42.06 -10.21
CA ALA A 10 -28.61 -40.72 -10.58
C ALA A 10 -29.35 -39.64 -9.78
N ALA A 11 -30.67 -39.79 -9.59
CA ALA A 11 -31.50 -38.84 -8.86
C ALA A 11 -31.08 -38.65 -7.40
N ASP A 12 -30.53 -39.69 -6.76
CA ASP A 12 -30.14 -39.67 -5.34
C ASP A 12 -28.67 -39.24 -5.13
N THR A 13 -27.78 -39.56 -6.08
CA THR A 13 -26.34 -39.26 -5.95
C THR A 13 -25.93 -37.88 -6.47
N ILE A 14 -26.69 -37.31 -7.41
CA ILE A 14 -26.42 -35.97 -7.97
C ILE A 14 -26.57 -34.86 -6.91
N PRO A 15 -27.66 -34.79 -6.11
CA PRO A 15 -27.82 -33.76 -5.09
C PRO A 15 -26.74 -33.84 -4.00
N MET A 16 -26.36 -35.05 -3.59
CA MET A 16 -25.34 -35.26 -2.56
C MET A 16 -23.96 -34.77 -3.02
N LYS A 17 -23.54 -35.08 -4.25
CA LYS A 17 -22.27 -34.59 -4.81
C LYS A 17 -22.26 -33.07 -4.99
N LEU A 18 -23.40 -32.48 -5.37
CA LEU A 18 -23.54 -31.04 -5.51
C LEU A 18 -23.30 -30.32 -4.18
N ILE A 19 -23.91 -30.80 -3.10
CA ILE A 19 -23.73 -30.24 -1.74
C ILE A 19 -22.27 -30.36 -1.29
N LEU A 20 -21.64 -31.52 -1.55
CA LEU A 20 -20.23 -31.73 -1.23
C LEU A 20 -19.33 -30.73 -1.96
N TYR A 21 -19.53 -30.54 -3.27
CA TYR A 21 -18.72 -29.60 -4.05
C TYR A 21 -18.98 -28.14 -3.67
N LEU A 22 -20.22 -27.77 -3.33
CA LEU A 22 -20.56 -26.45 -2.79
C LEU A 22 -19.89 -26.21 -1.44
N GLY A 23 -19.89 -27.21 -0.55
CA GLY A 23 -19.21 -27.13 0.74
C GLY A 23 -17.69 -26.98 0.59
N LEU A 24 -17.09 -27.74 -0.33
CA LEU A 24 -15.66 -27.66 -0.63
C LEU A 24 -15.29 -26.31 -1.27
N LEU A 25 -16.12 -25.80 -2.18
CA LEU A 25 -15.94 -24.48 -2.77
C LEU A 25 -16.03 -23.38 -1.70
N ALA A 26 -17.02 -23.46 -0.80
CA ALA A 26 -17.16 -22.50 0.29
C ALA A 26 -15.94 -22.52 1.22
N ALA A 27 -15.44 -23.70 1.57
CA ALA A 27 -14.22 -23.83 2.37
C ALA A 27 -13.01 -23.19 1.69
N VAL A 28 -12.81 -23.42 0.39
CA VAL A 28 -11.71 -22.81 -0.38
C VAL A 28 -11.86 -21.28 -0.43
N LEU A 29 -13.08 -20.75 -0.64
CA LEU A 29 -13.33 -19.31 -0.66
C LEU A 29 -13.03 -18.65 0.69
N ILE A 30 -13.41 -19.28 1.80
CA ILE A 30 -13.11 -18.77 3.15
C ILE A 30 -11.60 -18.67 3.36
N LEU A 31 -10.85 -19.71 2.98
CA LEU A 31 -9.39 -19.72 3.10
C LEU A 31 -8.74 -18.63 2.23
N LEU A 32 -9.24 -18.41 1.01
CA LEU A 32 -8.75 -17.35 0.13
C LEU A 32 -9.02 -15.96 0.72
N ILE A 33 -10.20 -15.72 1.26
CA ILE A 33 -10.54 -14.43 1.90
C ILE A 33 -9.65 -14.16 3.11
N GLN A 34 -9.45 -15.17 3.97
CA GLN A 34 -8.54 -15.04 5.13
C GLN A 34 -7.10 -14.77 4.71
N SER A 35 -6.62 -15.49 3.69
CA SER A 35 -5.27 -15.31 3.16
C SER A 35 -5.09 -13.91 2.58
N TRP A 36 -6.07 -13.43 1.80
CA TRP A 36 -6.03 -12.10 1.19
C TRP A 36 -6.03 -11.00 2.25
N ASN A 37 -6.90 -11.09 3.26
CA ASN A 37 -6.95 -10.11 4.35
C ASN A 37 -5.64 -10.03 5.13
N THR A 38 -4.87 -11.12 5.18
CA THR A 38 -3.56 -11.16 5.85
C THR A 38 -2.44 -10.63 4.95
N ALA A 39 -2.46 -10.95 3.65
CA ALA A 39 -1.41 -10.56 2.71
C ALA A 39 -1.52 -9.11 2.22
N ASN A 40 -2.75 -8.60 2.06
CA ASN A 40 -3.02 -7.25 1.56
C ASN A 40 -2.30 -6.13 2.35
N PRO A 41 -2.33 -6.08 3.70
CA PRO A 41 -1.65 -5.01 4.43
C PRO A 41 -0.12 -5.04 4.23
N ALA A 42 0.48 -6.23 4.16
CA ALA A 42 1.93 -6.36 3.94
C ALA A 42 2.35 -5.88 2.54
N LEU A 43 1.51 -6.14 1.54
CA LEU A 43 1.78 -5.72 0.16
C LEU A 43 1.63 -4.20 -0.02
N GLU A 44 0.59 -3.61 0.61
CA GLU A 44 0.41 -2.16 0.63
C GLU A 44 1.54 -1.44 1.36
N GLU A 45 1.99 -1.98 2.50
CA GLU A 45 3.13 -1.43 3.25
C GLU A 45 4.43 -1.48 2.41
N ALA A 46 4.69 -2.60 1.73
CA ALA A 46 5.84 -2.74 0.85
C ALA A 46 5.79 -1.73 -0.31
N ARG A 47 4.61 -1.51 -0.89
CA ARG A 47 4.39 -0.54 -1.96
C ARG A 47 4.63 0.90 -1.49
N ILE A 48 4.16 1.27 -0.30
CA ILE A 48 4.40 2.60 0.27
C ILE A 48 5.90 2.77 0.56
N LYS A 49 6.52 1.77 1.19
CA LYS A 49 7.95 1.80 1.50
C LYS A 49 8.79 1.99 0.23
N ALA A 50 8.50 1.24 -0.83
CA ALA A 50 9.19 1.38 -2.11
C ALA A 50 9.01 2.78 -2.73
N GLN A 51 7.82 3.38 -2.63
CA GLN A 51 7.57 4.75 -3.11
C GLN A 51 8.33 5.80 -2.27
N VAL A 52 8.37 5.63 -0.94
CA VAL A 52 9.09 6.53 -0.04
C VAL A 52 10.61 6.40 -0.25
N GLU A 53 11.12 5.20 -0.49
CA GLU A 53 12.52 4.96 -0.84
C GLU A 53 12.88 5.56 -2.21
N ALA A 54 12.04 5.37 -3.23
CA ALA A 54 12.24 5.99 -4.53
C ALA A 54 12.25 7.53 -4.44
N ALA A 55 11.36 8.10 -3.63
CA ALA A 55 11.35 9.53 -3.34
C ALA A 55 12.61 9.98 -2.60
N SER A 56 13.09 9.19 -1.62
CA SER A 56 14.32 9.50 -0.90
C SER A 56 15.53 9.57 -1.83
N LEU A 57 15.64 8.61 -2.76
CA LEU A 57 16.72 8.55 -3.74
C LEU A 57 16.65 9.73 -4.72
N ALA A 58 15.45 10.11 -5.15
CA ALA A 58 15.25 11.25 -6.02
C ALA A 58 15.57 12.59 -5.32
N ILE A 59 15.25 12.72 -4.03
CA ILE A 59 15.62 13.92 -3.25
C ILE A 59 17.14 13.98 -3.07
N LEU A 60 17.79 12.85 -2.78
CA LEU A 60 19.26 12.78 -2.70
C LEU A 60 19.91 13.14 -4.03
N SER A 61 19.39 12.64 -5.16
CA SER A 61 19.94 13.00 -6.48
C SER A 61 19.80 14.50 -6.78
N ILE A 62 18.71 15.14 -6.35
CA ILE A 62 18.54 16.60 -6.44
C ILE A 62 19.60 17.32 -5.58
N GLN A 63 19.87 16.85 -4.37
CA GLN A 63 20.90 17.44 -3.49
C GLN A 63 22.31 17.34 -4.09
N ASP A 64 22.60 16.27 -4.84
CA ASP A 64 23.86 16.09 -5.56
C ASP A 64 23.92 16.82 -6.92
N GLY A 65 22.91 17.64 -7.23
CA GLY A 65 22.86 18.46 -8.45
C GLY A 65 22.27 17.76 -9.68
N TYR A 66 21.72 16.57 -9.53
CA TYR A 66 21.02 15.82 -10.57
C TYR A 66 19.50 15.90 -10.37
N ALA A 67 18.90 16.98 -10.86
CA ALA A 67 17.45 17.24 -10.77
C ALA A 67 16.58 16.40 -11.72
N ARG A 68 17.17 15.45 -12.46
CA ARG A 68 16.43 14.62 -13.42
C ARG A 68 15.75 13.46 -12.71
N ASN A 69 14.50 13.20 -13.11
CA ASN A 69 13.81 11.98 -12.73
C ASN A 69 14.55 10.76 -13.34
N THR A 70 15.18 9.94 -12.50
CA THR A 70 15.88 8.72 -12.94
C THR A 70 14.95 7.69 -13.55
N ALA A 71 13.65 7.72 -13.20
CA ALA A 71 12.64 6.83 -13.77
C ALA A 71 12.19 7.25 -15.18
N GLU A 72 12.32 8.54 -15.54
CA GLU A 72 11.92 9.08 -16.84
C GLU A 72 13.02 9.99 -17.41
N SER A 73 14.15 9.39 -17.77
CA SER A 73 15.34 10.08 -18.31
C SER A 73 15.06 10.88 -19.60
N HIS A 74 13.98 10.56 -20.33
CA HIS A 74 13.59 11.19 -21.60
C HIS A 74 12.40 12.15 -21.48
N SER A 75 11.98 12.54 -20.27
CA SER A 75 10.88 13.47 -20.09
C SER A 75 11.21 14.84 -20.71
N PRO A 76 10.27 15.47 -21.45
CA PRO A 76 10.44 16.83 -21.97
C PRO A 76 10.57 17.88 -20.86
N GLU A 77 10.20 17.56 -19.63
CA GLU A 77 10.33 18.41 -18.45
C GLU A 77 11.74 18.40 -17.84
N GLY A 78 12.78 18.03 -18.61
CA GLY A 78 14.11 17.53 -18.20
C GLY A 78 14.99 18.27 -17.16
N THR A 79 14.46 19.27 -16.47
CA THR A 79 15.02 19.92 -15.27
C THR A 79 14.16 19.73 -14.00
N MET A 80 12.96 19.16 -14.11
CA MET A 80 12.04 18.90 -13.00
C MET A 80 12.08 17.43 -12.58
N CYS A 81 12.02 17.21 -11.27
CA CYS A 81 11.84 15.89 -10.68
C CYS A 81 10.42 15.79 -10.12
N THR A 82 9.61 14.92 -10.71
CA THR A 82 8.20 14.74 -10.33
C THR A 82 8.04 13.46 -9.51
N LEU A 83 7.66 13.61 -8.25
CA LEU A 83 7.34 12.49 -7.36
C LEU A 83 5.83 12.22 -7.37
N LYS A 84 5.44 11.02 -7.79
CA LYS A 84 4.04 10.59 -7.77
C LYS A 84 3.83 9.55 -6.67
N PHE A 85 2.99 9.88 -5.71
CA PHE A 85 2.59 8.96 -4.65
C PHE A 85 1.18 8.45 -4.90
N THR A 86 1.01 7.13 -4.91
CA THR A 86 -0.28 6.45 -4.83
C THR A 86 -0.43 5.91 -3.42
N LEU A 87 -1.19 6.63 -2.59
CA LEU A 87 -1.39 6.30 -1.19
C LEU A 87 -2.71 5.53 -1.03
N PRO A 88 -2.72 4.38 -0.35
CA PRO A 88 -3.96 3.69 0.00
C PRO A 88 -4.70 4.42 1.13
N ASP A 89 -6.00 4.14 1.28
CA ASP A 89 -6.86 4.74 2.32
C ASP A 89 -6.37 4.52 3.76
N SER A 90 -5.45 3.59 3.98
CA SER A 90 -4.83 3.33 5.28
C SER A 90 -3.79 4.38 5.68
N VAL A 91 -3.25 5.16 4.74
CA VAL A 91 -2.30 6.24 5.03
C VAL A 91 -3.07 7.50 5.39
N ARG A 92 -2.69 8.14 6.50
CA ARG A 92 -3.26 9.42 6.93
C ARG A 92 -2.52 10.59 6.30
N TYR A 93 -1.19 10.59 6.36
CA TYR A 93 -0.38 11.64 5.76
C TYR A 93 1.01 11.13 5.38
N ILE A 94 1.64 11.88 4.47
CA ILE A 94 3.08 11.87 4.22
C ILE A 94 3.57 13.31 4.34
N SER A 95 4.67 13.53 5.06
CA SER A 95 5.26 14.84 5.26
C SER A 95 6.77 14.79 5.04
N PHE A 96 7.34 15.93 4.64
CA PHE A 96 8.74 16.09 4.32
C PHE A 96 9.32 17.19 5.20
N GLY A 97 10.32 16.85 6.01
CA GLY A 97 11.06 17.82 6.83
C GLY A 97 10.30 18.37 8.04
N VAL A 98 9.06 17.93 8.28
CA VAL A 98 8.17 18.45 9.32
C VAL A 98 7.27 17.32 9.83
N ASP A 99 7.07 17.22 11.14
CA ASP A 99 6.09 16.36 11.79
C ASP A 99 4.80 17.14 12.08
N PRO A 100 3.69 16.88 11.34
CA PRO A 100 2.43 17.58 11.50
C PRO A 100 1.52 17.02 12.62
N ASP A 101 1.91 15.91 13.27
CA ASP A 101 1.16 15.30 14.38
C ASP A 101 2.14 14.75 15.43
N PRO A 102 2.87 15.61 16.17
CA PRO A 102 3.85 15.17 17.17
C PRO A 102 3.25 14.21 18.21
N ASP A 103 2.02 14.48 18.62
CA ASP A 103 1.28 13.75 19.65
C ASP A 103 0.72 12.40 19.16
N CYS A 104 0.84 12.12 17.86
CA CYS A 104 0.36 10.90 17.21
C CYS A 104 -1.13 10.61 17.44
N ASN A 105 -1.93 11.66 17.62
CA ASN A 105 -3.35 11.55 17.93
C ASN A 105 -4.23 11.57 16.67
N GLY A 106 -3.63 11.86 15.51
CA GLY A 106 -4.30 11.90 14.22
C GLY A 106 -5.05 13.19 13.91
N GLN A 107 -4.94 14.22 14.75
CA GLN A 107 -5.46 15.55 14.52
C GLN A 107 -4.30 16.43 14.05
N LEU A 108 -4.35 16.88 12.79
CA LEU A 108 -3.23 17.65 12.19
C LEU A 108 -3.27 19.15 12.51
N GLY A 109 -4.26 19.58 13.31
CA GLY A 109 -4.54 21.00 13.56
C GLY A 109 -4.59 21.38 15.03
N ASP A 110 -4.29 20.46 15.94
CA ASP A 110 -4.30 20.70 17.38
C ASP A 110 -2.91 20.98 17.95
N SER A 111 -1.87 20.61 17.22
CA SER A 111 -0.47 20.65 17.62
C SER A 111 0.37 21.47 16.63
N GLU A 112 1.43 22.10 17.15
CA GLU A 112 2.37 22.84 16.30
C GLU A 112 3.19 21.87 15.45
N TRP A 113 3.44 22.28 14.20
CA TRP A 113 4.25 21.52 13.27
C TRP A 113 5.73 21.58 13.69
N ILE A 114 6.30 20.45 14.06
CA ILE A 114 7.69 20.38 14.51
C ILE A 114 8.60 20.14 13.31
N PRO A 115 9.57 21.02 13.01
CA PRO A 115 10.52 20.77 11.94
C PRO A 115 11.41 19.56 12.31
N GLU A 116 11.47 18.58 11.43
CA GLU A 116 12.40 17.44 11.53
C GLU A 116 13.38 17.50 10.36
N ASN A 117 14.68 17.66 10.65
CA ASN A 117 15.68 17.83 9.59
C ASN A 117 15.78 16.59 8.68
N ASN A 118 15.53 16.81 7.38
CA ASN A 118 15.79 15.84 6.31
C ASN A 118 15.13 14.47 6.53
N THR A 119 13.91 14.44 7.06
CA THR A 119 13.15 13.20 7.30
C THR A 119 11.88 13.17 6.46
N ILE A 120 11.58 12.03 5.85
CA ILE A 120 10.24 11.73 5.31
C ILE A 120 9.46 10.99 6.39
N ILE A 121 8.32 11.53 6.80
CA ILE A 121 7.46 10.94 7.81
C ILE A 121 6.17 10.50 7.14
N TYR A 122 5.70 9.31 7.46
CA TYR A 122 4.37 8.86 7.05
C TYR A 122 3.68 8.15 8.21
N GLN A 123 2.39 8.45 8.37
CA GLN A 123 1.56 7.88 9.43
C GLN A 123 0.38 7.15 8.82
N TYR A 124 0.11 5.97 9.36
CA TYR A 124 -1.08 5.19 9.05
C TYR A 124 -2.24 5.56 9.99
N LYS A 125 -3.48 5.36 9.54
CA LYS A 125 -4.69 5.61 10.34
C LYS A 125 -4.76 4.79 11.63
N ASN A 126 -4.00 3.68 11.72
CA ASN A 126 -3.87 2.86 12.92
C ASN A 126 -2.91 3.46 13.97
N GLY A 127 -2.34 4.65 13.72
CA GLY A 127 -1.43 5.35 14.64
C GLY A 127 0.04 4.98 14.46
N VAL A 128 0.38 4.01 13.60
CA VAL A 128 1.78 3.68 13.31
C VAL A 128 2.41 4.81 12.52
N LYS A 129 3.41 5.45 13.11
CA LYS A 129 4.25 6.46 12.47
C LYS A 129 5.59 5.86 12.08
N LYS A 130 6.03 6.11 10.85
CA LYS A 130 7.35 5.72 10.35
C LYS A 130 8.11 6.93 9.87
N ARG A 131 9.42 6.92 10.13
CA ARG A 131 10.36 7.97 9.77
C ARG A 131 11.44 7.35 8.90
N LEU A 132 11.71 7.96 7.75
CA LEU A 132 12.84 7.64 6.89
C LEU A 132 13.78 8.85 6.86
N PHE A 133 14.97 8.69 7.40
CA PHE A 133 16.00 9.71 7.34
C PHE A 133 16.61 9.77 5.93
N LEU A 134 16.74 10.98 5.39
CA LEU A 134 17.45 11.25 4.15
C LEU A 134 18.91 11.56 4.49
N GLU A 135 19.82 10.67 4.10
CA GLU A 135 21.26 10.82 4.36
C GLU A 135 21.91 11.85 3.43
N GLY A 136 21.53 13.11 3.59
CA GLY A 136 21.94 14.20 2.70
C GLY A 136 22.23 15.51 3.42
N LYS A 137 22.87 16.45 2.71
CA LYS A 137 23.24 17.76 3.25
C LYS A 137 21.97 18.58 3.43
N THR A 138 21.74 19.13 4.62
CA THR A 138 20.64 20.07 4.85
C THR A 138 20.77 21.24 3.88
N ALA A 139 19.77 21.46 3.03
CA ALA A 139 19.63 22.70 2.29
C ALA A 139 19.31 23.80 3.31
N LEU A 140 20.36 24.50 3.75
CA LEU A 140 20.30 25.74 4.53
C LEU A 140 19.88 26.91 3.63
#